data_AF-A0AAP5QB00-F1
#
_entry.id   AF-A0AAP5QB00-F1
#
_cell.length_a   1.000
_cell.length_b   1.000
_cell.length_c   1.000
_cell.angle_alpha   90.00
_cell.angle_beta   90.00
_cell.angle_gamma   90.00
#
_symmetry.space_group_name_H-M   'P 1'
#
loop_
_entity.id
_entity.type
_entity.pdbx_description
1 polymer ?
#
loop_
_entity_poly.entity_id
_entity_poly.type
_entity_poly.pdbx_seq_one_letter_code
_entity_poly.pdbx_strand_id
1 'polypeptide(L)'
;MKSTQDLPLAHMPSYSANNDVDQFTVAKLPIDRESIASRRLLEMIEQVELLPAPGNRTIWEMLLDAGADAGHLRYRDPKDDCFTVFPAALQFRIATAKLDGFLIIEDDPENRCYRLRLQHEEGIGMHTIPKQLYLKNLASEIYRLVDDGVSRSHGSACKLIVDDAGPHIAPIAVM
;
A
#
# COMPACT_ATOMS: atom_id res chain seq x y z
N MET A 1 69.06 -0.76 0.17
CA MET A 1 68.39 -0.07 1.30
C MET A 1 67.02 0.41 0.80
N LYS A 2 65.95 -0.17 1.37
CA LYS A 2 64.51 0.24 1.36
C LYS A 2 63.81 0.41 0.00
N SER A 3 62.53 0.14 -0.16
CA SER A 3 61.50 -0.67 0.50
C SER A 3 60.24 -0.45 -0.33
N THR A 4 59.49 -1.53 -0.55
CA THR A 4 58.05 -1.59 -0.89
C THR A 4 57.24 -0.37 -0.50
N GLN A 5 56.46 0.19 -1.44
CA GLN A 5 55.14 0.78 -1.16
C GLN A 5 54.19 0.48 -2.32
N ASP A 6 53.40 -0.57 -2.09
CA ASP A 6 52.13 -0.88 -2.71
C ASP A 6 51.13 0.25 -2.37
N LEU A 7 50.55 0.89 -3.39
CA LEU A 7 49.51 1.90 -3.24
C LEU A 7 48.15 1.20 -3.35
N PRO A 8 47.27 1.28 -2.34
CA PRO A 8 45.98 0.62 -2.41
C PRO A 8 45.07 1.34 -3.42
N LEU A 9 44.54 0.57 -4.37
CA LEU A 9 43.42 0.95 -5.23
C LEU A 9 42.27 1.41 -4.33
N ALA A 10 41.91 2.69 -4.45
CA ALA A 10 40.71 3.22 -3.84
C ALA A 10 39.52 2.42 -4.37
N HIS A 11 38.92 1.61 -3.51
CA HIS A 11 37.63 1.01 -3.73
C HIS A 11 36.64 2.15 -3.99
N MET A 12 36.23 2.29 -5.25
CA MET A 12 35.01 3.02 -5.56
C MET A 12 33.87 2.28 -4.84
N PRO A 13 33.01 2.96 -4.05
CA PRO A 13 31.77 2.34 -3.65
C PRO A 13 30.98 2.13 -4.95
N SER A 14 30.91 0.86 -5.37
CA SER A 14 29.90 0.41 -6.30
C SER A 14 28.55 0.80 -5.72
N TYR A 15 27.96 1.88 -6.23
CA TYR A 15 26.57 2.20 -5.98
C TYR A 15 25.74 1.09 -6.60
N SER A 16 25.52 0.03 -5.81
CA SER A 16 24.51 -0.96 -6.10
C SER A 16 23.18 -0.22 -6.14
N ALA A 17 22.63 -0.11 -7.34
CA ALA A 17 21.25 0.30 -7.57
C ALA A 17 20.33 -0.76 -6.94
N ASN A 18 20.07 -0.67 -5.62
CA ASN A 18 19.23 -1.63 -4.89
C ASN A 18 18.66 -1.11 -3.55
N ASN A 19 18.55 0.21 -3.30
CA ASN A 19 18.26 0.72 -1.94
C ASN A 19 16.99 1.58 -1.76
N ASP A 20 15.94 1.41 -2.57
CA ASP A 20 14.61 1.95 -2.21
C ASP A 20 13.76 0.93 -1.41
N VAL A 21 14.09 -0.36 -1.52
CA VAL A 21 13.31 -1.47 -0.92
C VAL A 21 13.70 -1.77 0.53
N ASP A 22 14.92 -1.40 0.95
CA ASP A 22 15.48 -1.74 2.27
C ASP A 22 14.96 -0.86 3.43
N GLN A 23 14.09 0.11 3.15
CA GLN A 23 13.58 1.07 4.15
C GLN A 23 12.13 0.83 4.56
N PHE A 24 11.49 -0.23 4.03
CA PHE A 24 10.10 -0.53 4.34
C PHE A 24 10.01 -1.61 5.43
N THR A 25 9.31 -1.29 6.51
CA THR A 25 8.89 -2.25 7.53
C THR A 25 7.63 -2.96 7.04
N VAL A 26 7.57 -4.29 7.22
CA VAL A 26 6.38 -5.09 6.93
C VAL A 26 5.52 -5.20 8.18
N ALA A 27 4.23 -4.96 8.07
CA ALA A 27 3.25 -5.13 9.14
C ALA A 27 1.96 -5.81 8.66
N LYS A 28 1.25 -6.36 9.64
CA LYS A 28 -0.12 -6.88 9.50
C LYS A 28 -1.08 -5.84 10.03
N LEU A 29 -2.25 -5.72 9.42
CA LEU A 29 -3.33 -4.92 9.96
C LEU A 29 -4.11 -5.68 11.06
N PRO A 30 -4.59 -4.98 12.12
CA PRO A 30 -4.36 -3.57 12.40
C PRO A 30 -2.90 -3.30 12.83
N ILE A 31 -2.28 -2.25 12.29
CA ILE A 31 -0.90 -1.88 12.64
C ILE A 31 -0.88 -1.41 14.09
N ASP A 32 0.11 -1.87 14.86
CA ASP A 32 0.38 -1.32 16.19
C ASP A 32 0.84 0.14 16.05
N ARG A 33 -0.09 1.07 16.31
CA ARG A 33 0.16 2.51 16.19
C ARG A 33 1.15 3.04 17.23
N GLU A 34 1.34 2.33 18.35
CA GLU A 34 2.31 2.73 19.39
C GLU A 34 3.75 2.46 18.95
N SER A 35 3.94 1.54 18.00
CA SER A 35 5.25 1.22 17.42
C SER A 35 5.73 2.22 16.36
N ILE A 36 4.85 3.12 15.88
CA ILE A 36 5.18 4.12 14.86
C ILE A 36 5.61 5.43 15.52
N ALA A 37 6.83 5.87 15.20
CA ALA A 37 7.35 7.14 15.69
C ALA A 37 6.80 8.35 14.90
N SER A 38 6.67 8.20 13.58
CA SER A 38 6.27 9.30 12.69
C SER A 38 4.78 9.64 12.82
N ARG A 39 4.51 10.85 13.30
CA ARG A 39 3.15 11.42 13.28
C ARG A 39 2.57 11.50 11.87
N ARG A 40 3.42 11.78 10.87
CA ARG A 40 3.01 11.86 9.45
C ARG A 40 2.56 10.51 8.91
N LEU A 41 3.27 9.44 9.27
CA LEU A 41 2.86 8.09 8.90
C LEU A 41 1.53 7.71 9.56
N LEU A 42 1.36 8.02 10.85
CA LEU A 42 0.10 7.80 11.57
C LEU A 42 -1.09 8.52 10.91
N GLU A 43 -0.92 9.80 10.58
CA GLU A 43 -1.92 10.59 9.85
C GLU A 43 -2.25 9.96 8.49
N MET A 44 -1.25 9.50 7.75
CA MET A 44 -1.45 8.87 6.44
C MET A 44 -2.18 7.53 6.55
N ILE A 45 -1.87 6.70 7.55
CA ILE A 45 -2.59 5.43 7.81
C ILE A 45 -4.06 5.73 8.12
N GLU A 46 -4.34 6.67 9.02
CA GLU A 46 -5.70 7.05 9.37
C GLU A 46 -6.49 7.53 8.14
N GLN A 47 -5.85 8.31 7.28
CA GLN A 47 -6.48 8.80 6.05
C GLN A 47 -6.77 7.67 5.06
N VAL A 48 -5.86 6.70 4.89
CA VAL A 48 -6.13 5.54 4.03
C VAL A 48 -7.28 4.68 4.59
N GLU A 49 -7.36 4.52 5.91
CA GLU A 49 -8.40 3.73 6.57
C GLU A 49 -9.79 4.40 6.52
N LEU A 50 -9.85 5.72 6.72
CA LEU A 50 -11.10 6.43 6.96
C LEU A 50 -11.62 7.23 5.76
N LEU A 51 -10.76 7.64 4.82
CA LEU A 51 -11.22 8.49 3.74
C LEU A 51 -12.11 7.72 2.77
N PRO A 52 -13.23 8.32 2.33
CA PRO A 52 -14.09 7.72 1.32
C PRO A 52 -13.40 7.74 -0.04
N ALA A 53 -13.55 6.64 -0.78
CA ALA A 53 -13.24 6.50 -2.18
C ALA A 53 -14.54 6.42 -3.01
N PRO A 54 -14.46 6.64 -4.34
CA PRO A 54 -15.59 6.40 -5.22
C PRO A 54 -16.15 4.97 -5.05
N GLY A 55 -17.48 4.83 -5.01
CA GLY A 55 -18.15 3.53 -4.88
C GLY A 55 -18.63 3.15 -3.47
N ASN A 56 -18.82 4.12 -2.57
CA ASN A 56 -19.33 3.91 -1.19
C ASN A 56 -18.48 2.93 -0.36
N ARG A 57 -17.16 3.11 -0.44
CA ARG A 57 -16.13 2.35 0.27
C ARG A 57 -14.98 3.27 0.66
N THR A 58 -14.10 2.86 1.56
CA THR A 58 -12.90 3.63 1.94
C THR A 58 -11.76 3.43 0.93
N ILE A 59 -10.70 4.25 1.03
CA ILE A 59 -9.47 4.02 0.24
C ILE A 59 -8.91 2.63 0.55
N TRP A 60 -8.89 2.22 1.82
CA TRP A 60 -8.44 0.90 2.22
C TRP A 60 -9.24 -0.23 1.56
N GLU A 61 -10.57 -0.17 1.59
CA GLU A 61 -11.43 -1.18 0.93
C GLU A 61 -11.21 -1.24 -0.58
N MET A 62 -10.98 -0.08 -1.23
CA MET A 62 -10.62 -0.04 -2.64
C MET A 62 -9.24 -0.64 -2.93
N LEU A 63 -8.24 -0.40 -2.07
CA LEU A 63 -6.90 -0.99 -2.22
C LEU A 63 -6.95 -2.50 -2.04
N LEU A 64 -7.73 -2.97 -1.07
CA LEU A 64 -8.07 -4.37 -0.92
C LEU A 64 -8.65 -4.87 -2.24
N ASP A 65 -9.76 -4.31 -2.73
CA ASP A 65 -10.38 -4.69 -4.01
C ASP A 65 -9.38 -4.75 -5.17
N ALA A 66 -8.34 -3.90 -5.14
CA ALA A 66 -7.27 -3.86 -6.13
C ALA A 66 -6.14 -4.90 -5.92
N GLY A 67 -6.24 -5.79 -4.93
CA GLY A 67 -5.30 -6.87 -4.64
C GLY A 67 -4.31 -6.59 -3.50
N ALA A 68 -4.50 -5.53 -2.72
CA ALA A 68 -3.68 -5.30 -1.53
C ALA A 68 -3.92 -6.39 -0.47
N ASP A 69 -2.84 -6.80 0.20
CA ASP A 69 -2.88 -7.79 1.27
C ASP A 69 -2.88 -7.11 2.64
N ALA A 70 -3.96 -7.29 3.41
CA ALA A 70 -4.07 -6.84 4.79
C ALA A 70 -2.99 -7.42 5.72
N GLY A 71 -2.44 -8.58 5.38
CA GLY A 71 -1.38 -9.26 6.12
C GLY A 71 0.04 -8.88 5.71
N HIS A 72 0.21 -8.01 4.71
CA HIS A 72 1.52 -7.68 4.16
C HIS A 72 1.65 -6.22 3.73
N LEU A 73 1.21 -5.31 4.60
CA LEU A 73 1.40 -3.88 4.40
C LEU A 73 2.86 -3.51 4.61
N ARG A 74 3.39 -2.65 3.74
CA ARG A 74 4.75 -2.12 3.87
C ARG A 74 4.69 -0.63 4.15
N TYR A 75 5.45 -0.14 5.12
CA TYR A 75 5.51 1.28 5.43
C TYR A 75 6.94 1.75 5.70
N ARG A 76 7.19 3.04 5.48
CA ARG A 76 8.44 3.72 5.85
C ARG A 76 8.13 4.68 6.99
N ASP A 77 8.69 4.41 8.16
CA ASP A 77 8.54 5.21 9.38
C ASP A 77 9.81 6.03 9.63
N PRO A 78 9.93 7.24 9.05
CA PRO A 78 11.08 8.08 9.32
C PRO A 78 11.00 8.65 10.73
N LYS A 79 12.14 8.61 11.43
CA LYS A 79 12.32 9.39 12.66
C LYS A 79 12.13 10.89 12.35
N ASP A 80 11.61 11.64 13.33
CA ASP A 80 11.27 13.07 13.20
C ASP A 80 12.42 13.96 12.68
N ASP A 81 13.68 13.53 12.74
CA ASP A 81 14.82 14.30 12.23
C ASP A 81 15.21 13.98 10.77
N CYS A 82 14.56 13.00 10.12
CA CYS A 82 14.96 12.48 8.81
C CYS A 82 13.88 12.55 7.71
N PHE A 83 12.73 13.19 7.98
CA PHE A 83 11.60 13.22 7.06
C PHE A 83 11.88 13.92 5.71
N THR A 84 12.90 14.78 5.64
CA THR A 84 13.30 15.46 4.40
C THR A 84 14.10 14.57 3.46
N VAL A 85 14.81 13.57 4.00
CA VAL A 85 15.65 12.63 3.23
C VAL A 85 14.84 11.40 2.84
N PHE A 86 14.05 10.89 3.79
CA PHE A 86 13.21 9.71 3.60
C PHE A 86 11.80 10.03 4.11
N PRO A 87 10.90 10.52 3.24
CA PRO A 87 9.54 10.84 3.66
C PRO A 87 8.78 9.59 4.11
N ALA A 88 7.75 9.81 4.94
CA ALA A 88 6.85 8.74 5.35
C ALA A 88 6.16 8.16 4.11
N ALA A 89 6.04 6.84 4.05
CA ALA A 89 5.42 6.19 2.88
C ALA A 89 4.65 4.92 3.25
N LEU A 90 3.62 4.61 2.46
CA LEU A 90 2.89 3.35 2.47
C LEU A 90 3.04 2.68 1.10
N GLN A 91 3.33 1.39 1.09
CA GLN A 91 3.46 0.58 -0.12
C GLN A 91 2.46 -0.59 -0.08
N PHE A 92 1.71 -0.73 -1.18
CA PHE A 92 0.70 -1.76 -1.37
C PHE A 92 1.01 -2.57 -2.63
N ARG A 93 0.91 -3.91 -2.57
CA ARG A 93 0.84 -4.74 -3.79
C ARG A 93 -0.53 -4.52 -4.43
N ILE A 94 -0.56 -4.28 -5.73
CA ILE A 94 -1.78 -4.06 -6.52
C ILE A 94 -1.73 -5.03 -7.70
N ALA A 95 -2.81 -5.78 -7.90
CA ALA A 95 -2.96 -6.78 -8.95
C ALA A 95 -4.27 -6.55 -9.70
N THR A 96 -4.32 -5.50 -10.52
CA THR A 96 -5.46 -5.16 -11.38
C THR A 96 -5.04 -5.02 -12.83
N ALA A 97 -6.02 -4.93 -13.74
CA ALA A 97 -5.75 -4.69 -15.16
C ALA A 97 -5.04 -3.35 -15.44
N LYS A 98 -5.08 -2.40 -14.50
CA LYS A 98 -4.46 -1.07 -14.64
C LYS A 98 -3.05 -1.02 -14.07
N LEU A 99 -2.82 -1.75 -12.98
CA LEU A 99 -1.54 -1.81 -12.29
C LEU A 99 -1.33 -3.23 -11.78
N ASP A 100 -0.26 -3.85 -12.26
CA ASP A 100 0.29 -5.06 -11.67
C ASP A 100 1.70 -4.76 -11.13
N GLY A 101 1.80 -4.64 -9.81
CA GLY A 101 3.02 -4.30 -9.11
C GLY A 101 2.72 -3.59 -7.78
N PHE A 102 3.38 -2.46 -7.51
CA PHE A 102 3.26 -1.71 -6.26
C PHE A 102 2.75 -0.28 -6.47
N LEU A 103 1.83 0.14 -5.60
CA LEU A 103 1.47 1.53 -5.37
C LEU A 103 2.19 2.01 -4.10
N ILE A 104 2.90 3.12 -4.20
CA ILE A 104 3.53 3.81 -3.07
C ILE A 104 2.89 5.18 -2.90
N ILE A 105 2.36 5.44 -1.70
CA ILE A 105 1.87 6.74 -1.25
C ILE A 105 2.96 7.35 -0.38
N GLU A 106 3.49 8.50 -0.77
CA GLU A 106 4.59 9.18 -0.08
C GLU A 106 4.13 10.58 0.39
N ASP A 107 4.45 10.93 1.63
CA ASP A 107 4.26 12.29 2.16
C ASP A 107 5.24 13.28 1.52
N ASP A 108 4.75 14.45 1.13
CA ASP A 108 5.56 15.58 0.69
C ASP A 108 5.44 16.70 1.73
N PRO A 109 6.34 16.75 2.73
CA PRO A 109 6.25 17.70 3.82
C PRO A 109 6.47 19.15 3.36
N GLU A 110 7.26 19.36 2.30
CA GLU A 110 7.55 20.70 1.75
C GLU A 110 6.31 21.31 1.10
N ASN A 111 5.58 20.50 0.33
CA ASN A 111 4.40 20.94 -0.41
C ASN A 111 3.07 20.66 0.33
N ARG A 112 3.14 20.00 1.49
CA ARG A 112 1.98 19.55 2.30
C ARG A 112 0.96 18.78 1.46
N CYS A 113 1.45 17.84 0.66
CA CYS A 113 0.64 17.01 -0.22
C CYS A 113 1.18 15.57 -0.26
N TYR A 114 0.55 14.73 -1.05
CA TYR A 114 1.02 13.37 -1.33
C TYR A 114 1.62 13.26 -2.72
N ARG A 115 2.58 12.36 -2.86
CA ARG A 115 3.09 11.87 -4.15
C ARG A 115 2.70 10.40 -4.29
N LEU A 116 2.24 10.03 -5.48
CA LEU A 116 2.02 8.63 -5.82
C LEU A 116 3.16 8.15 -6.71
N ARG A 117 3.71 6.98 -6.38
CA ARG A 117 4.69 6.30 -7.21
C ARG A 117 4.19 4.89 -7.52
N LEU A 118 4.38 4.47 -8.75
CA LEU A 118 3.98 3.16 -9.25
C LEU A 118 5.23 2.38 -9.63
N GLN A 119 5.26 1.10 -9.29
CA GLN A 119 6.28 0.18 -9.76
C GLN A 119 5.56 -1.00 -10.40
N HIS A 120 5.78 -1.25 -11.69
CA HIS A 120 5.24 -2.43 -12.34
C HIS A 120 6.10 -3.65 -12.04
N GLU A 121 5.51 -4.84 -11.91
CA GLU A 121 6.25 -6.08 -11.62
C GLU A 121 7.29 -6.40 -12.70
N GLU A 122 6.93 -6.19 -13.96
CA GLU A 122 7.83 -6.42 -15.12
C GLU A 122 8.79 -5.23 -15.38
N GLY A 123 8.65 -4.13 -14.62
CA GLY A 123 9.38 -2.89 -14.82
C GLY A 123 10.49 -2.67 -13.81
N ILE A 124 11.67 -2.24 -14.27
CA ILE A 124 12.80 -1.89 -13.40
C ILE A 124 12.63 -0.48 -12.80
N GLY A 125 11.74 0.34 -13.37
CA GLY A 125 11.56 1.75 -13.02
C GLY A 125 10.37 2.03 -12.11
N MET A 126 10.58 2.97 -11.18
CA MET A 126 9.50 3.60 -10.43
C MET A 126 8.97 4.81 -11.21
N HIS A 127 7.67 4.86 -11.44
CA HIS A 127 6.97 5.94 -12.14
C HIS A 127 6.28 6.86 -11.13
N THR A 128 6.77 8.09 -10.99
CA THR A 128 6.13 9.11 -10.14
C THR A 128 5.04 9.83 -10.92
N ILE A 129 3.84 9.89 -10.35
CA ILE A 129 2.74 10.68 -10.91
C ILE A 129 3.09 12.17 -10.76
N PRO A 130 3.20 12.94 -11.87
CA PRO A 130 3.66 14.34 -11.83
C PRO A 130 2.53 15.28 -11.40
N LYS A 131 1.93 15.01 -10.24
CA LYS A 131 0.80 15.76 -9.68
C LYS A 131 0.94 15.83 -8.17
N GLN A 132 0.80 17.03 -7.62
CA GLN A 132 0.66 17.23 -6.19
C GLN A 132 -0.76 16.84 -5.77
N LEU A 133 -0.88 15.87 -4.87
CA LEU A 133 -2.16 15.30 -4.47
C LEU A 133 -2.51 15.72 -3.06
N TYR A 134 -3.43 16.68 -2.96
CA TYR A 134 -4.04 17.03 -1.67
C TYR A 134 -5.09 16.00 -1.27
N LEU A 135 -5.41 15.95 0.02
CA LEU A 135 -6.38 15.05 0.63
C LEU A 135 -7.66 14.85 -0.19
N LYS A 136 -8.28 15.98 -0.60
CA LYS A 136 -9.53 16.02 -1.38
C LYS A 136 -9.47 15.29 -2.74
N ASN A 137 -8.28 15.12 -3.30
CA ASN A 137 -8.06 14.56 -4.63
C ASN A 137 -7.36 13.19 -4.58
N LEU A 138 -6.80 12.80 -3.43
CA LEU A 138 -6.00 11.59 -3.27
C LEU A 138 -6.81 10.33 -3.63
N ALA A 139 -7.97 10.16 -3.01
CA ALA A 139 -8.83 8.99 -3.23
C ALA A 139 -9.22 8.82 -4.70
N SER A 140 -9.62 9.92 -5.35
CA SER A 140 -10.01 9.94 -6.77
C SER A 140 -8.85 9.59 -7.71
N GLU A 141 -7.63 9.99 -7.36
CA GLU A 141 -6.45 9.65 -8.17
C GLU A 141 -6.08 8.18 -7.98
N ILE A 142 -6.06 7.67 -6.75
CA ILE A 142 -5.80 6.26 -6.48
C ILE A 142 -6.83 5.40 -7.22
N TYR A 143 -8.12 5.74 -7.14
CA TYR A 143 -9.19 5.08 -7.89
C TYR A 143 -8.90 4.97 -9.39
N ARG A 144 -8.43 6.06 -10.01
CA ARG A 144 -8.09 6.04 -11.44
C ARG A 144 -6.96 5.07 -11.76
N LEU A 145 -5.97 4.97 -10.88
CA LEU A 145 -4.77 4.18 -11.07
C LEU A 145 -4.96 2.69 -10.78
N VAL A 146 -5.75 2.33 -9.75
CA VAL A 146 -5.81 0.94 -9.27
C VAL A 146 -7.14 0.25 -9.51
N ASP A 147 -8.26 0.96 -9.48
CA ASP A 147 -9.58 0.31 -9.53
C ASP A 147 -9.96 -0.11 -10.96
N ASP A 148 -10.26 -1.39 -11.16
CA ASP A 148 -10.72 -1.94 -12.44
C ASP A 148 -12.24 -2.19 -12.48
N GLY A 149 -12.98 -1.67 -11.50
CA GLY A 149 -14.42 -1.88 -11.34
C GLY A 149 -14.80 -3.25 -10.76
N VAL A 150 -13.81 -4.09 -10.39
CA VAL A 150 -14.05 -5.40 -9.79
C VAL A 150 -13.92 -5.30 -8.28
N SER A 151 -15.03 -5.47 -7.57
CA SER A 151 -15.00 -5.70 -6.12
C SER A 151 -14.56 -7.13 -5.86
N ARG A 152 -13.43 -7.31 -5.18
CA ARG A 152 -12.91 -8.62 -4.80
C ARG A 152 -13.32 -8.81 -3.35
N SER A 153 -14.15 -9.80 -3.05
CA SER A 153 -14.56 -10.06 -1.66
C SER A 153 -13.36 -10.57 -0.86
N HIS A 154 -12.67 -9.66 -0.16
CA HIS A 154 -11.62 -9.98 0.79
C HIS A 154 -12.28 -10.69 1.95
N GLY A 155 -11.97 -11.98 2.10
CA GLY A 155 -12.75 -12.88 2.92
C GLY A 155 -12.95 -12.40 4.37
N SER A 156 -14.10 -11.79 4.64
CA SER A 156 -14.99 -12.36 5.64
C SER A 156 -15.86 -13.37 4.91
N ALA A 157 -15.58 -14.65 5.15
CA ALA A 157 -16.48 -15.71 4.75
C ALA A 157 -17.79 -15.56 5.53
N CYS A 158 -18.70 -14.70 5.09
CA CYS A 158 -20.12 -14.93 5.30
C CYS A 158 -20.55 -16.04 4.33
N LYS A 159 -20.07 -17.25 4.62
CA LYS A 159 -20.70 -18.47 4.13
C LYS A 159 -22.04 -18.56 4.85
N LEU A 160 -23.04 -17.84 4.33
CA LEU A 160 -24.43 -18.24 4.55
C LEU A 160 -24.61 -19.55 3.78
N ILE A 161 -24.29 -20.64 4.47
CA ILE A 161 -24.92 -21.93 4.24
C ILE A 161 -26.42 -21.67 4.35
N VAL A 162 -27.06 -21.46 3.21
CA VAL A 162 -28.49 -21.71 3.07
C VAL A 162 -28.63 -23.23 3.16
N ASP A 163 -29.01 -23.72 4.34
CA ASP A 163 -29.55 -25.06 4.47
C ASP A 163 -30.79 -25.13 3.57
N ASP A 164 -30.64 -25.80 2.43
CA ASP A 164 -31.72 -26.24 1.56
C ASP A 164 -32.53 -27.31 2.30
N ALA A 165 -33.35 -26.90 3.26
CA ALA A 165 -34.43 -27.71 3.78
C ALA A 165 -35.59 -27.59 2.78
N GLY A 166 -35.61 -28.52 1.82
CA GLY A 166 -36.66 -28.63 0.81
C GLY A 166 -38.08 -28.69 1.39
N PRO A 167 -39.11 -28.36 0.59
CA PRO A 167 -40.47 -28.24 1.07
C PRO A 167 -41.09 -29.63 1.27
N HIS A 168 -41.09 -30.12 2.51
CA HIS A 168 -41.98 -31.22 2.87
C HIS A 168 -43.40 -30.68 3.07
N ILE A 169 -44.17 -30.67 1.98
CA ILE A 169 -45.63 -30.59 2.03
C ILE A 169 -46.13 -31.91 2.65
N ALA A 170 -46.67 -31.82 3.88
CA ALA A 170 -47.49 -32.87 4.45
C ALA A 170 -48.97 -32.53 4.19
N PRO A 171 -49.79 -33.46 3.64
CA PRO A 171 -51.22 -33.25 3.54
C PRO A 171 -51.86 -33.42 4.93
N ILE A 172 -52.55 -32.39 5.42
CA ILE A 172 -53.43 -32.52 6.58
C ILE A 172 -54.73 -33.15 6.08
N ALA A 173 -55.00 -34.35 6.58
CA ALA A 173 -56.23 -35.08 6.38
C ALA A 173 -57.40 -34.37 7.07
N VAL A 174 -58.49 -34.21 6.32
CA VAL A 174 -59.81 -33.85 6.82
C VAL A 174 -60.39 -35.03 7.62
N MET A 175 -60.89 -34.74 8.82
CA MET A 175 -61.95 -35.50 9.50
C MET A 175 -62.97 -34.52 10.07
#